data_AF-A0A346Y543-F1
#
_entry.id   AF-A0A346Y543-F1
#
_cell.length_a   1.000
_cell.length_b   1.000
_cell.length_c   1.000
_cell.angle_alpha   90.00
_cell.angle_beta   90.00
_cell.angle_gamma   90.00
#
_symmetry.space_group_name_H-M   'P 1'
#
loop_
_entity.id
_entity.type
_entity.pdbx_description
1 polymer ?
#
loop_
_entity_poly.entity_id
_entity_poly.type
_entity_poly.pdbx_seq_one_letter_code
_entity_poly.pdbx_strand_id
1 'polypeptide(L)'
;MMTPETWMDLVNWMLLALGAAMAGGTGVALFRFRRTGLFPGQPIDDDGNPIGTPSITSAWVKVAIGGILVLWGLAGLASGEIFGF
;
A
#
# COMPACT_ATOMS: atom_id res chain seq x y z
N MET A 1 -28.74 -3.18 -16.05
CA MET A 1 -28.49 -3.67 -14.68
C MET A 1 -27.08 -4.25 -14.68
N MET A 2 -26.20 -3.83 -13.78
CA MET A 2 -24.86 -4.44 -13.63
C MET A 2 -25.03 -5.86 -13.11
N THR A 3 -24.34 -6.82 -13.72
CA THR A 3 -24.35 -8.22 -13.30
C THR A 3 -23.40 -8.44 -12.12
N PRO A 4 -23.57 -9.50 -11.32
CA PRO A 4 -22.70 -9.78 -10.17
C PRO A 4 -21.21 -9.82 -10.51
N GLU A 5 -20.83 -10.31 -11.71
CA GLU A 5 -19.44 -10.29 -12.17
C GLU A 5 -18.85 -8.86 -12.21
N THR A 6 -19.58 -7.88 -12.75
CA THR A 6 -19.10 -6.49 -12.84
C THR A 6 -18.88 -5.82 -11.47
N TRP A 7 -19.64 -6.22 -10.43
CA TRP A 7 -19.41 -5.73 -9.06
C TRP A 7 -18.13 -6.28 -8.45
N MET A 8 -17.80 -7.54 -8.75
CA MET A 8 -16.61 -8.19 -8.22
C MET A 8 -15.34 -7.60 -8.84
N ASP A 9 -15.38 -7.25 -10.14
CA ASP A 9 -14.29 -6.56 -10.81
C ASP A 9 -14.01 -5.17 -10.22
N LEU A 10 -15.06 -4.40 -9.92
CA LEU A 10 -14.91 -3.10 -9.25
C LEU A 10 -14.21 -3.26 -7.89
N VAL A 11 -14.60 -4.26 -7.10
CA VAL A 11 -13.95 -4.55 -5.82
C VAL A 11 -12.48 -4.93 -6.02
N ASN A 12 -12.17 -5.80 -6.98
CA ASN A 12 -10.80 -6.22 -7.25
C ASN A 12 -9.92 -5.05 -7.72
N TRP A 13 -10.43 -4.16 -8.57
CA TRP A 13 -9.77 -2.92 -8.96
C TRP A 13 -9.54 -1.98 -7.78
N MET A 14 -10.51 -1.84 -6.87
CA MET A 14 -10.36 -1.04 -5.66
C MET A 14 -9.30 -1.61 -4.72
N LEU A 15 -9.27 -2.94 -4.51
CA LEU A 15 -8.26 -3.62 -3.71
C LEU A 15 -6.86 -3.40 -4.29
N LEU A 16 -6.73 -3.54 -5.62
CA LEU A 16 -5.49 -3.32 -6.34
C LEU A 16 -5.00 -1.88 -6.17
N ALA A 17 -5.87 -0.88 -6.42
CA ALA A 17 -5.52 0.53 -6.30
C ALA A 17 -5.15 0.92 -4.86
N LEU A 18 -5.93 0.45 -3.87
CA LEU A 18 -5.66 0.70 -2.45
C LEU A 18 -4.34 0.05 -2.02
N GLY A 19 -4.12 -1.20 -2.39
CA GLY A 19 -2.90 -1.92 -2.10
C GLY A 19 -1.67 -1.23 -2.71
N ALA A 20 -1.77 -0.81 -3.98
CA ALA A 20 -0.71 -0.12 -4.69
C ALA A 20 -0.39 1.24 -4.06
N ALA A 21 -1.41 2.01 -3.68
CA ALA A 21 -1.24 3.29 -2.99
C ALA A 21 -0.58 3.10 -1.61
N MET A 22 -1.00 2.09 -0.85
CA MET A 22 -0.48 1.80 0.49
C MET A 22 0.97 1.32 0.45
N ALA A 23 1.27 0.31 -0.38
CA ALA A 23 2.62 -0.21 -0.54
C ALA A 23 3.55 0.80 -1.20
N GLY A 24 3.09 1.50 -2.25
CA GLY A 24 3.85 2.52 -2.95
C GLY A 24 4.15 3.73 -2.07
N GLY A 25 3.13 4.33 -1.43
CA GLY A 25 3.30 5.49 -0.56
C GLY A 25 4.20 5.19 0.64
N THR A 26 3.98 4.05 1.30
CA THR A 26 4.82 3.64 2.44
C THR A 26 6.22 3.21 2.00
N GLY A 27 6.36 2.55 0.85
CA GLY A 27 7.63 2.15 0.28
C GLY A 27 8.51 3.35 -0.09
N VAL A 28 7.91 4.39 -0.69
CA VAL A 28 8.61 5.65 -0.97
C VAL A 28 9.04 6.34 0.32
N ALA A 29 8.19 6.35 1.35
CA ALA A 29 8.53 6.88 2.67
C ALA A 29 9.73 6.13 3.30
N LEU A 30 9.74 4.79 3.24
CA LEU A 30 10.86 3.96 3.72
C LEU A 30 12.15 4.20 2.93
N PHE A 31 12.05 4.36 1.61
CA PHE A 31 13.20 4.66 0.77
C PHE A 31 13.81 6.03 1.08
N ARG A 32 12.97 7.04 1.30
CA ARG A 32 13.41 8.37 1.76
C ARG A 32 14.05 8.28 3.13
N PHE A 33 13.43 7.57 4.09
CA PHE A 33 13.98 7.36 5.42
C PHE A 33 15.37 6.73 5.39
N ARG A 34 15.61 5.74 4.52
CA ARG A 34 16.96 5.15 4.34
C ARG A 34 18.01 6.15 3.84
N ARG A 35 17.60 7.22 3.13
CA ARG A 35 18.52 8.25 2.63
C ARG A 35 18.70 9.41 3.60
N THR A 36 17.63 9.85 4.26
CA THR A 36 17.61 11.08 5.06
C THR A 36 17.66 10.81 6.57
N GLY A 37 17.42 9.57 7.01
CA GLY A 37 17.30 9.24 8.43
C GLY A 37 16.02 9.78 9.10
N LEU A 38 15.13 10.43 8.34
CA LEU A 38 13.94 11.12 8.84
C LEU A 38 12.67 10.50 8.24
N PHE A 39 11.77 10.02 9.09
CA PHE A 39 10.50 9.46 8.63
C PHE A 39 9.50 10.59 8.37
N PRO A 40 8.67 10.53 7.31
CA PRO A 40 7.64 11.54 7.08
C PRO A 40 6.69 11.65 8.28
N GLY A 41 6.52 12.87 8.82
CA GLY A 41 5.67 13.12 9.98
C GLY A 41 6.32 12.80 11.34
N GLN A 42 7.61 12.47 11.37
CA GLN A 42 8.35 12.32 12.63
C GLN A 42 8.51 13.70 13.30
N PRO A 43 8.24 13.81 14.62
CA PRO A 43 8.53 15.03 15.35
C PRO A 43 10.03 15.31 15.34
N ILE A 44 10.38 16.58 15.17
CA ILE A 44 11.74 17.08 15.04
C ILE A 44 11.97 18.07 16.17
N ASP A 45 13.16 18.11 16.75
CA ASP A 45 13.54 19.13 17.73
C ASP A 45 13.84 20.48 17.06
N ASP A 46 14.07 21.50 17.89
CA ASP A 46 14.38 22.86 17.42
C ASP A 46 15.71 22.92 16.64
N ASP A 47 16.57 21.90 16.79
CA ASP A 47 17.86 21.75 16.11
C ASP A 47 17.76 20.94 14.79
N GLY A 48 16.57 20.44 14.44
CA GLY A 48 16.33 19.69 13.21
C GLY A 48 16.62 18.18 13.30
N ASN A 49 16.86 17.64 14.50
CA ASN A 49 17.08 16.22 14.73
C ASN A 49 15.77 15.47 15.04
N PRO A 50 15.63 14.21 14.60
CA PRO A 50 14.45 13.40 14.91
C PRO A 50 14.30 13.14 16.40
N ILE A 51 13.10 13.40 16.94
CA ILE A 51 12.73 13.05 18.31
C ILE A 51 12.10 11.65 18.31
N GLY A 52 12.71 10.74 19.08
CA GLY A 52 12.24 9.37 19.27
C GLY A 52 12.57 8.40 18.13
N THR A 53 12.36 7.10 18.38
CA THR A 53 12.57 6.06 17.38
C THR A 53 11.36 5.96 16.45
N PRO A 54 11.52 6.12 15.12
CA PRO A 54 10.41 5.92 14.20
C PRO A 54 10.00 4.44 14.20
N SER A 55 8.68 4.17 14.17
CA SER A 55 8.15 2.81 14.15
C SER A 55 8.27 2.19 12.74
N ILE A 56 9.50 1.81 12.38
CA ILE A 56 9.84 1.16 11.10
C ILE A 56 9.04 -0.14 10.92
N THR A 57 8.79 -0.87 12.01
CA THR A 57 7.98 -2.10 12.00
C THR A 57 6.57 -1.84 11.46
N SER A 58 5.92 -0.76 11.89
CA SER A 58 4.58 -0.43 11.40
C SER A 58 4.55 -0.08 9.91
N ALA A 59 5.62 0.53 9.40
CA ALA A 59 5.75 0.83 7.97
C ALA A 59 5.91 -0.44 7.14
N TRP A 60 6.71 -1.41 7.60
CA TRP A 60 6.82 -2.71 6.94
C TRP A 60 5.51 -3.49 6.95
N VAL A 61 4.75 -3.44 8.04
CA VAL A 61 3.42 -4.05 8.10
C VAL A 61 2.48 -3.42 7.07
N LYS A 62 2.50 -2.09 6.91
CA LYS A 62 1.69 -1.41 5.89
C LYS A 62 2.08 -1.79 4.47
N VAL A 63 3.38 -1.94 4.19
CA VAL A 63 3.88 -2.42 2.89
C VAL A 63 3.42 -3.85 2.64
N ALA A 64 3.51 -4.72 3.64
CA ALA A 64 3.06 -6.11 3.53
C ALA A 64 1.55 -6.21 3.26
N ILE A 65 0.73 -5.48 4.01
CA ILE A 65 -0.73 -5.40 3.79
C ILE A 65 -1.04 -4.87 2.39
N GLY A 66 -0.39 -3.76 1.99
CA GLY A 66 -0.56 -3.21 0.65
C GLY A 66 -0.20 -4.22 -0.45
N GLY A 67 0.90 -4.96 -0.28
CA GLY A 67 1.31 -6.03 -1.19
C GLY A 67 0.28 -7.16 -1.28
N ILE A 68 -0.28 -7.61 -0.15
CA ILE A 68 -1.33 -8.63 -0.11
C ILE A 68 -2.58 -8.16 -0.87
N LEU A 69 -3.00 -6.90 -0.68
CA LEU A 69 -4.15 -6.34 -1.38
C LEU A 69 -3.93 -6.23 -2.89
N VAL A 70 -2.71 -5.86 -3.33
CA VAL A 70 -2.35 -5.87 -4.75
C VAL A 70 -2.43 -7.27 -5.33
N LEU A 71 -1.84 -8.25 -4.66
CA LEU A 71 -1.84 -9.65 -5.13
C LEU A 71 -3.26 -10.21 -5.19
N TRP A 72 -4.10 -9.88 -4.21
CA TRP A 72 -5.50 -10.28 -4.20
C TRP A 72 -6.27 -9.64 -5.35
N GLY A 73 -6.20 -8.30 -5.50
CA GLY A 73 -6.88 -7.60 -6.58
C GLY A 73 -6.45 -8.11 -7.95
N LEU A 74 -5.14 -8.33 -8.17
CA LEU A 74 -4.62 -8.92 -9.41
C LEU A 74 -5.14 -10.35 -9.64
N ALA A 75 -5.11 -11.21 -8.63
CA ALA A 75 -5.58 -12.59 -8.74
C ALA A 75 -7.10 -12.65 -9.03
N GLY A 76 -7.88 -11.75 -8.45
CA GLY A 76 -9.31 -11.63 -8.69
C GLY A 76 -9.65 -11.13 -10.10
N LEU A 77 -8.89 -10.15 -10.62
CA LEU A 77 -9.07 -9.69 -12.01
C LEU A 77 -8.62 -10.75 -13.02
N ALA A 78 -7.48 -11.39 -12.78
CA ALA A 78 -6.97 -12.45 -13.65
C ALA A 78 -7.89 -13.67 -13.68
N SER A 79 -8.54 -14.03 -12.57
CA SER A 79 -9.51 -15.11 -12.58
C SER A 79 -10.78 -14.74 -13.35
N GLY A 80 -11.24 -13.48 -13.26
CA GLY A 80 -12.32 -12.96 -14.12
C GLY A 80 -12.01 -13.08 -15.62
N GLU A 81 -10.79 -12.71 -16.03
CA GLU A 81 -10.33 -12.85 -17.42
C GLU A 81 -10.18 -14.31 -17.87
N ILE A 82 -9.76 -15.21 -16.98
CA ILE A 82 -9.55 -16.63 -17.30
C ILE A 82 -10.88 -17.40 -17.41
N PHE A 83 -11.91 -17.02 -16.64
CA PHE A 83 -13.22 -17.69 -16.67
C PHE A 83 -14.23 -17.10 -17.67
N GLY A 84 -13.89 -16.00 -18.36
CA GLY A 84 -14.60 -15.52 -19.54
C GLY A 84 -16.11 -15.36 -19.36
N PHE A 85 -16.50 -14.49 -18.42
CA PHE A 85 -17.87 -13.97 -18.35
C PHE A 85 -17.92 -12.58 -18.99
#